data_AF-A0A6P6G2G9-F1
#
_entry.id   AF-A0A6P6G2G9-F1
#
_cell.length_a   1.000
_cell.length_b   1.000
_cell.length_c   1.000
_cell.angle_alpha   90.00
_cell.angle_beta   90.00
_cell.angle_gamma   90.00
#
_symmetry.space_group_name_H-M   'P 1'
#
loop_
_entity.id
_entity.type
_entity.pdbx_description
1 polymer ?
#
loop_
_entity_poly.entity_id
_entity_poly.type
_entity_poly.pdbx_seq_one_letter_code
_entity_poly.pdbx_strand_id
1 'polypeptide(L)'
;MDDISESEIPFPHREGNLYNVQYLVQWYGGDIVGTTEKHIAWTRKVYEKMTPYVSSNPRGAYLNYRDLDLGSNGDDKRTAYSEAERWGLKYFKNNTCER
;
A
#
# COMPACT_ATOMS: atom_id res chain seq x y z
N MET A 1 -6.20 6.26 -17.24
CA MET A 1 -7.39 5.43 -16.95
C MET A 1 -8.54 6.39 -16.71
N ASP A 2 -8.70 7.37 -17.59
CA ASP A 2 -9.30 8.66 -17.22
C ASP A 2 -10.79 8.68 -17.56
N ASP A 3 -11.24 7.74 -18.39
CA ASP A 3 -12.64 7.58 -18.80
C ASP A 3 -13.49 6.81 -17.77
N ILE A 4 -12.89 6.30 -16.69
CA ILE A 4 -13.57 5.51 -15.65
C ILE A 4 -13.53 6.29 -14.35
N SER A 5 -14.71 6.53 -13.75
CA SER A 5 -14.84 7.18 -12.44
C SER A 5 -14.00 6.48 -11.37
N GLU A 6 -13.40 7.24 -10.45
CA GLU A 6 -12.71 6.68 -9.28
C GLU A 6 -13.61 5.77 -8.45
N SER A 7 -14.93 6.02 -8.42
CA SER A 7 -15.92 5.24 -7.66
C SER A 7 -16.64 4.16 -8.45
N GLU A 8 -16.32 3.96 -9.74
CA GLU A 8 -16.99 2.96 -10.58
C GLU A 8 -16.82 1.54 -10.02
N ILE A 9 -15.64 1.25 -9.47
CA ILE A 9 -15.31 0.01 -8.78
C ILE A 9 -14.39 0.33 -7.60
N PRO A 10 -14.15 -0.61 -6.65
CA PRO A 10 -13.34 -0.33 -5.47
C PRO A 10 -11.92 0.20 -5.75
N PHE A 11 -11.32 -0.12 -6.89
CA PHE A 11 -9.99 0.38 -7.30
C PHE A 11 -10.05 1.86 -7.74
N PRO A 12 -9.50 2.80 -6.94
CA PRO A 12 -9.80 4.23 -7.08
C PRO A 12 -8.76 5.02 -7.89
N HIS A 13 -7.64 4.40 -8.29
CA HIS A 13 -6.51 5.12 -8.86
C HIS A 13 -6.72 5.32 -10.37
N ARG A 14 -7.49 6.36 -10.73
CA ARG A 14 -7.91 6.71 -12.11
C ARG A 14 -7.28 8.03 -12.55
N GLU A 15 -8.07 8.95 -13.10
CA GLU A 15 -7.67 10.27 -13.55
C GLU A 15 -6.75 10.98 -12.52
N GLY A 16 -5.76 11.72 -13.01
CA GLY A 16 -4.76 12.42 -12.18
C GLY A 16 -3.58 11.55 -11.72
N ASN A 17 -3.60 10.23 -11.93
CA ASN A 17 -2.44 9.36 -11.71
C ASN A 17 -1.67 9.15 -13.00
N LEU A 18 -0.41 9.59 -13.05
CA LEU A 18 0.44 9.42 -14.24
C LEU A 18 0.90 7.97 -14.45
N TYR A 19 1.32 7.31 -13.37
CA TYR A 19 1.80 5.93 -13.39
C TYR A 19 1.81 5.32 -11.97
N ASN A 20 1.93 3.99 -11.89
CA ASN A 20 2.19 3.25 -10.66
C ASN A 20 3.67 2.80 -10.64
N VAL A 21 4.33 2.88 -9.48
CA VAL A 21 5.71 2.42 -9.29
C VAL A 21 5.76 1.33 -8.23
N GLN A 22 6.36 0.19 -8.58
CA GLN A 22 6.59 -0.92 -7.65
C GLN A 22 8.09 -0.96 -7.25
N TYR A 23 8.35 -1.00 -5.94
CA TYR A 23 9.69 -1.24 -5.40
C TYR A 23 9.80 -2.72 -5.02
N LEU A 24 10.41 -3.52 -5.88
CA LEU A 24 10.55 -4.97 -5.69
C LEU A 24 12.02 -5.33 -5.55
N VAL A 25 12.34 -6.17 -4.57
CA VAL A 25 13.65 -6.81 -4.43
C VAL A 25 13.44 -8.31 -4.48
N GLN A 26 14.12 -8.96 -5.43
CA GLN A 26 14.21 -10.41 -5.52
C GLN A 26 15.63 -10.83 -5.18
N TRP A 27 15.79 -11.86 -4.36
CA TRP A 27 17.09 -12.40 -3.99
C TRP A 27 17.09 -13.93 -4.02
N TYR A 28 18.30 -14.49 -4.11
CA TYR A 28 18.54 -15.94 -4.15
C TYR A 28 19.41 -16.35 -2.95
N GLY A 29 19.26 -17.60 -2.53
CA GLY A 29 19.79 -18.11 -1.26
C GLY A 29 18.67 -18.17 -0.22
N GLY A 30 18.54 -19.32 0.46
CA GLY A 30 17.51 -19.51 1.50
C GLY A 30 17.70 -18.57 2.69
N ASP A 31 16.97 -18.83 3.79
CA ASP A 31 17.05 -18.04 5.03
C ASP A 31 18.44 -18.13 5.70
N ILE A 32 19.42 -17.42 5.13
CA ILE A 32 20.61 -17.01 5.85
C ILE A 32 20.13 -15.93 6.82
N VAL A 33 20.30 -16.17 8.12
CA VAL A 33 19.89 -15.23 9.18
C VAL A 33 20.39 -13.82 8.84
N GLY A 34 19.48 -12.84 8.79
CA GLY A 34 19.79 -11.45 8.49
C GLY A 34 19.68 -11.04 7.01
N THR A 35 19.59 -11.97 6.05
CA THR A 35 19.43 -11.58 4.63
C THR A 35 18.04 -11.07 4.34
N THR A 36 17.00 -11.69 4.90
CA THR A 36 15.60 -11.28 4.67
C THR A 36 15.35 -9.88 5.22
N GLU A 37 15.78 -9.59 6.45
CA GLU A 37 15.63 -8.28 7.08
C GLU A 37 16.37 -7.18 6.28
N LYS A 38 17.55 -7.50 5.75
CA LYS A 38 18.34 -6.58 4.93
C LYS A 38 17.60 -6.17 3.65
N HIS A 39 17.03 -7.12 2.91
CA HIS A 39 16.30 -6.81 1.66
C HIS A 39 15.00 -6.06 1.94
N ILE A 40 14.27 -6.42 3.00
CA ILE A 40 13.10 -5.66 3.46
C ILE A 40 13.49 -4.21 3.81
N ALA A 41 14.59 -4.02 4.55
CA ALA A 41 15.08 -2.70 4.91
C ALA A 41 15.45 -1.84 3.69
N TRP A 42 15.96 -2.44 2.61
CA TRP A 42 16.23 -1.73 1.36
C TRP A 42 14.95 -1.21 0.71
N THR A 43 13.93 -2.04 0.58
CA THR A 43 12.64 -1.64 0.01
C THR A 43 12.01 -0.52 0.83
N ARG A 44 12.01 -0.64 2.16
CA ARG A 44 11.52 0.41 3.07
C ARG A 44 12.27 1.73 2.92
N LYS A 45 13.61 1.69 2.82
CA LYS A 45 14.43 2.89 2.62
C LYS A 45 14.11 3.62 1.32
N VAL A 46 13.91 2.89 0.22
CA VAL A 46 13.50 3.50 -1.06
C VAL A 46 12.08 4.06 -0.95
N TYR A 47 11.15 3.31 -0.36
CA TYR A 47 9.78 3.76 -0.14
C TYR A 47 9.73 5.05 0.69
N GLU A 48 10.48 5.15 1.77
CA GLU A 48 10.60 6.37 2.60
C GLU A 48 11.22 7.53 1.81
N LYS A 49 12.30 7.29 1.05
CA LYS A 49 12.96 8.31 0.25
C LYS A 49 12.04 8.92 -0.81
N MET A 50 11.08 8.14 -1.30
CA MET A 50 10.12 8.54 -2.34
C MET A 50 8.91 9.32 -1.81
N THR A 51 8.74 9.44 -0.47
CA THR A 51 7.61 10.12 0.16
C THR A 51 7.26 11.49 -0.43
N PRO A 52 8.19 12.43 -0.70
CA PRO A 52 7.84 13.76 -1.19
C PRO A 52 7.49 13.80 -2.69
N TYR A 53 7.66 12.69 -3.44
CA TYR A 53 7.51 12.65 -4.90
C TYR A 53 6.30 11.82 -5.36
N VAL A 54 5.56 11.21 -4.43
CA VAL A 54 4.42 10.35 -4.71
C VAL A 54 3.14 10.94 -4.10
N SER A 55 2.00 10.28 -4.33
CA SER A 55 0.74 10.72 -3.75
C SER A 55 0.80 10.86 -2.22
N SER A 56 0.02 11.81 -1.71
CA SER A 56 -0.06 12.14 -0.28
C SER A 56 -1.51 12.41 0.12
N ASN A 57 -1.85 12.15 1.39
CA ASN A 57 -3.17 12.41 1.99
C ASN A 57 -4.37 11.71 1.30
N PRO A 58 -4.41 10.37 1.23
CA PRO A 58 -3.42 9.40 1.72
C PRO A 58 -2.35 9.07 0.67
N ARG A 59 -1.21 8.54 1.11
CA ARG A 59 -0.23 7.91 0.20
C ARG A 59 -0.83 6.61 -0.34
N GLY A 60 -1.17 6.62 -1.63
CA GLY A 60 -1.91 5.56 -2.30
C GLY A 60 -1.12 4.26 -2.43
N ALA A 61 -1.82 3.13 -2.39
CA ALA A 61 -1.28 1.79 -2.52
C ALA A 61 -2.18 0.93 -3.42
N TYR A 62 -1.62 -0.14 -3.99
CA TYR A 62 -2.35 -1.06 -4.86
C TYR A 62 -2.55 -2.40 -4.17
N LEU A 63 -3.81 -2.83 -4.00
CA LEU A 63 -4.17 -4.02 -3.22
C LEU A 63 -3.48 -5.30 -3.68
N ASN A 64 -3.27 -5.46 -4.99
CA ASN A 64 -2.62 -6.67 -5.53
C ASN A 64 -1.12 -6.73 -5.21
N TYR A 65 -0.51 -5.63 -4.76
CA TYR A 65 0.80 -5.60 -4.13
C TYR A 65 0.61 -5.42 -2.62
N ARG A 66 0.04 -6.46 -1.99
CA ARG A 66 -0.31 -6.44 -0.57
C ARG A 66 0.92 -6.11 0.27
N ASP A 67 0.84 -5.02 1.01
CA ASP A 67 1.88 -4.51 1.90
C ASP A 67 1.37 -4.45 3.34
N LEU A 68 1.99 -5.24 4.21
CA LEU A 68 1.67 -5.29 5.65
C LEU A 68 2.28 -4.12 6.43
N ASP A 69 3.26 -3.41 5.86
CA ASP A 69 3.87 -2.23 6.48
C ASP A 69 2.90 -1.02 6.49
N LEU A 70 1.83 -1.07 5.69
CA LEU A 70 0.75 -0.07 5.69
C LEU A 70 -0.20 -0.22 6.89
N GLY A 71 -0.19 -1.38 7.54
CA GLY A 71 -1.07 -1.74 8.64
C GLY A 71 -1.66 -3.15 8.46
N SER A 72 -2.04 -3.75 9.58
CA SER A 72 -2.74 -5.02 9.64
C SER A 72 -3.87 -4.94 10.65
N ASN A 73 -4.80 -5.88 10.57
CA ASN A 73 -5.78 -6.08 11.62
C ASN A 73 -5.09 -6.79 12.80
N GLY A 74 -5.39 -6.38 14.03
CA GLY A 74 -4.94 -7.07 15.24
C GLY A 74 -5.37 -8.54 15.30
N ASP A 75 -4.66 -9.34 16.10
CA ASP A 75 -4.89 -10.77 16.27
C ASP A 75 -6.18 -11.10 17.04
N ASP A 76 -6.67 -10.15 17.85
CA ASP A 76 -7.96 -10.25 18.48
C ASP A 76 -9.03 -9.92 17.43
N LYS A 77 -10.01 -10.80 17.25
CA LYS A 77 -11.07 -10.74 16.21
C LYS A 77 -12.00 -9.49 16.30
N ARG A 78 -11.56 -8.42 16.94
CA ARG A 78 -12.21 -7.13 17.16
C ARG A 78 -11.28 -5.99 16.72
N THR A 79 -10.84 -6.01 15.47
CA THR A 79 -10.15 -4.85 14.90
C THR A 79 -11.10 -3.65 14.88
N ALA A 80 -10.67 -2.53 15.44
CA ALA A 80 -11.44 -1.30 15.36
C ALA A 80 -11.50 -0.82 13.90
N TYR A 81 -12.66 -0.32 13.47
CA TYR A 81 -12.80 0.26 12.11
C TYR A 81 -11.73 1.31 11.83
N SER A 82 -11.41 2.16 12.81
CA SER A 82 -10.38 3.20 12.70
C SER A 82 -8.96 2.64 12.45
N GLU A 83 -8.68 1.41 12.87
CA GLU A 83 -7.40 0.76 12.56
C GLU A 83 -7.38 0.27 11.12
N ALA A 84 -8.47 -0.37 10.67
CA ALA A 84 -8.62 -0.82 9.29
C ALA A 84 -8.67 0.33 8.28
N GLU A 85 -9.28 1.45 8.65
CA GLU A 85 -9.39 2.66 7.83
C GLU A 85 -8.01 3.22 7.44
N ARG A 86 -7.01 3.12 8.32
CA ARG A 86 -5.65 3.65 8.07
C ARG A 86 -4.99 3.04 6.83
N TRP A 87 -5.15 1.74 6.62
CA TRP A 87 -4.66 1.05 5.42
C TRP A 87 -5.72 1.03 4.31
N GLY A 88 -7.01 0.97 4.67
CA GLY A 88 -8.12 0.97 3.73
C GLY A 88 -8.15 2.20 2.84
N LEU A 89 -7.99 3.39 3.41
CA LEU A 89 -7.93 4.66 2.65
C LEU A 89 -6.76 4.68 1.65
N LYS A 90 -5.64 4.00 1.94
CA LYS A 90 -4.50 3.93 1.02
C LYS A 90 -4.81 3.10 -0.22
N TYR A 91 -5.53 1.98 -0.03
CA TYR A 91 -5.88 1.09 -1.15
C TYR A 91 -7.11 1.56 -1.93
N PHE A 92 -8.12 2.09 -1.23
CA PHE A 92 -9.46 2.33 -1.78
C PHE A 92 -9.87 3.81 -1.81
N LYS A 93 -9.06 4.73 -1.27
CA LYS A 93 -9.44 6.14 -1.10
C LYS A 93 -10.85 6.24 -0.50
N ASN A 94 -11.78 6.93 -1.17
CA ASN A 94 -13.16 7.13 -0.73
C ASN A 94 -14.06 5.91 -0.99
N ASN A 95 -13.58 4.85 -1.66
CA ASN A 95 -14.35 3.64 -1.93
C ASN A 95 -14.25 2.61 -0.78
N THR A 96 -13.96 3.07 0.44
CA THR A 96 -14.08 2.25 1.65
C THR A 96 -15.57 2.01 1.94
N CYS A 97 -15.93 0.87 2.56
CA CYS A 97 -17.33 0.62 2.94
C CYS A 97 -17.88 1.81 3.73
N GLU A 98 -18.84 2.51 3.15
CA GLU A 98 -19.67 3.49 3.86
C GLU A 98 -20.46 2.79 4.97
N ARG A 99 -20.82 3.56 6.01
CA ARG A 99 -21.78 3.12 7.02
C ARG A 99 -23.19 3.05 6.44
#